data_AF-A0A2M7ENF9-F1
#
_entry.id   AF-A0A2M7ENF9-F1
#
_cell.length_a   1.000
_cell.length_b   1.000
_cell.length_c   1.000
_cell.angle_alpha   90.00
_cell.angle_beta   90.00
_cell.angle_gamma   90.00
#
_symmetry.space_group_name_H-M   'P 1'
#
loop_
_entity.id
_entity.type
_entity.pdbx_description
1 polymer ?
#
loop_
_entity_poly.entity_id
_entity_poly.type
_entity_poly.pdbx_seq_one_letter_code
_entity_poly.pdbx_strand_id
1 'polypeptide(L)' 'MTPELTALTLAALLQVVQFVLYAVPANRELGPGYTMSARDRDPSRQMSAHTARLGVSIRRGTRSCGLDGF' A
#
# COMPACT_ATOMS: atom_id res chain seq x y z
N MET A 1 -11.41 26.01 14.04
CA MET A 1 -10.66 24.82 13.57
C MET A 1 -9.53 24.57 14.55
N THR A 2 -9.54 23.47 15.29
CA THR A 2 -8.44 23.16 16.20
C THR A 2 -7.23 22.67 15.40
N PRO A 3 -6.01 23.17 15.68
CA PRO A 3 -4.82 22.78 14.92
C PRO A 3 -4.55 21.26 15.00
N GLU A 4 -4.97 20.60 16.08
CA GLU A 4 -4.80 19.17 16.28
C GLU A 4 -5.57 18.32 15.26
N LEU A 5 -6.83 18.66 14.96
CA LEU A 5 -7.63 17.94 13.97
C LEU A 5 -7.05 18.14 12.56
N THR A 6 -6.59 19.34 12.25
CA THR A 6 -5.94 19.62 10.96
C THR A 6 -4.66 18.77 10.82
N ALA A 7 -3.84 18.66 11.87
CA ALA A 7 -2.63 17.86 11.85
C ALA A 7 -2.91 16.36 11.65
N LEU A 8 -3.90 15.80 12.37
CA LEU A 8 -4.31 14.41 12.19
C LEU A 8 -4.87 14.15 10.78
N THR A 9 -5.64 15.09 10.24
CA THR A 9 -6.16 15.00 8.86
C THR A 9 -5.03 14.99 7.85
N LEU A 10 -4.03 15.87 8.00
CA LEU A 10 -2.85 15.90 7.13
C LEU A 10 -2.03 14.61 7.24
N ALA A 11 -1.86 14.06 8.45
CA ALA A 11 -1.18 12.78 8.66
C ALA A 11 -1.91 11.62 7.94
N ALA A 12 -3.23 11.57 8.03
CA ALA A 12 -4.04 10.58 7.33
C ALA A 12 -3.95 10.73 5.80
N LEU A 13 -4.00 11.96 5.28
CA LEU A 13 -3.83 12.22 3.84
C LEU A 13 -2.44 11.80 3.35
N LEU A 14 -1.40 12.10 4.11
CA LEU A 14 -0.04 11.69 3.79
C LEU A 14 0.09 10.16 3.80
N GLN A 15 -0.56 9.47 4.74
CA GLN A 15 -0.62 8.01 4.77
C GLN A 15 -1.27 7.44 3.50
N VAL A 16 -2.35 8.05 3.00
CA VAL A 16 -2.99 7.65 1.74
C VAL A 16 -2.05 7.85 0.55
N VAL A 17 -1.34 8.98 0.48
CA VAL A 17 -0.36 9.23 -0.59
C VAL A 17 0.73 8.15 -0.61
N GLN A 18 1.28 7.79 0.56
CA GLN A 18 2.29 6.74 0.67
C GLN A 18 1.77 5.37 0.19
N PHE A 19 0.51 5.05 0.46
CA PHE A 19 -0.12 3.83 -0.04
C PHE A 19 -0.26 3.85 -1.58
N VAL A 20 -0.71 4.98 -2.16
CA VAL A 20 -0.88 5.12 -3.60
C VAL A 20 0.45 4.99 -4.34
N LEU A 21 1.53 5.57 -3.80
CA LEU A 21 2.88 5.50 -4.39
C LEU A 21 3.41 4.06 -4.51
N TYR A 22 2.96 3.13 -3.67
CA TYR A 22 3.27 1.71 -3.78
C TYR A 22 2.25 0.93 -4.61
N ALA A 23 0.96 1.23 -4.46
CA ALA A 23 -0.10 0.51 -5.14
C ALA A 23 0.00 0.65 -6.66
N VAL A 24 0.36 1.83 -7.18
CA VAL A 24 0.49 2.06 -8.62
C VAL A 24 1.57 1.19 -9.29
N PRO A 25 2.85 1.19 -8.83
CA PRO A 25 3.87 0.33 -9.43
C PRO A 25 3.56 -1.16 -9.23
N ALA A 26 3.09 -1.57 -8.04
CA ALA A 26 2.72 -2.96 -7.79
C ALA A 26 1.63 -3.46 -8.76
N ASN A 27 0.59 -2.67 -9.01
CA ASN A 27 -0.46 -3.00 -9.98
C ASN A 27 0.07 -3.03 -11.43
N ARG A 28 1.04 -2.17 -11.78
CA ARG A 28 1.65 -2.17 -13.12
C ARG A 28 2.55 -3.38 -13.37
N GLU A 29 3.30 -3.80 -12.36
CA GLU A 29 4.24 -4.92 -12.47
C GLU A 29 3.54 -6.28 -12.49
N LEU A 30 2.53 -6.45 -11.65
CA LEU A 30 1.73 -7.67 -11.59
C LEU A 30 0.68 -7.74 -12.72
N GLY A 31 0.17 -6.58 -13.13
CA GLY A 31 -0.90 -6.45 -14.12
C GLY A 31 -2.29 -6.78 -13.58
N PRO A 32 -3.36 -6.29 -14.24
CA PRO A 32 -4.74 -6.50 -13.82
C PRO A 32 -5.16 -7.98 -13.85
N GLY A 33 -4.53 -8.79 -14.70
CA GLY A 33 -4.79 -10.22 -14.78
C GLY A 33 -4.43 -11.01 -13.52
N TYR A 34 -3.53 -10.50 -12.68
CA TYR A 34 -3.25 -11.08 -11.36
C TYR A 34 -4.03 -10.37 -10.25
N THR A 35 -4.05 -9.02 -10.25
CA THR A 35 -4.63 -8.25 -9.15
C THR A 35 -6.15 -8.35 -9.07
N MET A 36 -6.81 -8.71 -10.17
CA MET A 36 -8.25 -8.98 -10.25
C MET A 36 -8.60 -10.47 -10.40
N SER A 37 -7.60 -11.36 -10.41
CA SER A 37 -7.82 -12.82 -10.49
C SER A 37 -8.18 -13.41 -9.12
N ALA A 38 -8.68 -14.65 -9.13
CA ALA A 38 -8.78 -15.47 -7.92
C ALA A 38 -7.43 -15.52 -7.18
N ARG A 39 -7.47 -15.31 -5.86
CA ARG A 39 -6.31 -15.16 -4.98
C ARG A 39 -5.42 -16.41 -4.85
N ASP A 40 -5.92 -17.55 -5.31
CA ASP A 40 -5.21 -18.85 -5.30
C ASP A 40 -4.26 -19.06 -6.47
N ARG A 41 -4.26 -18.15 -7.46
CA ARG A 41 -3.33 -18.24 -8.58
C ARG A 41 -2.03 -17.53 -8.22
N ASP A 42 -0.90 -18.20 -8.40
CA ASP A 42 0.43 -17.59 -8.21
C ASP A 42 0.66 -16.47 -9.24
N PRO A 43 1.36 -15.38 -8.88
CA PRO A 43 1.62 -14.28 -9.78
C PRO A 43 2.42 -14.71 -11.01
N SER A 44 1.84 -14.47 -12.19
CA SER A 44 2.47 -14.75 -13.48
C SER A 44 3.75 -13.94 -13.74
N ARG A 45 3.97 -12.86 -12.97
CA ARG A 45 5.19 -12.03 -13.00
C ARG A 45 5.60 -11.67 -11.58
N GLN A 46 6.89 -11.80 -11.28
CA GLN A 46 7.44 -11.34 -10.01
C GLN A 46 7.54 -9.81 -9.98
N MET A 47 7.23 -9.22 -8.83
CA MET A 47 7.47 -7.79 -8.57
C MET A 47 8.97 -7.51 -8.45
N SER A 48 9.40 -6.32 -8.88
CA SER A 48 10.76 -5.83 -8.69
C SER A 48 11.14 -5.72 -7.21
N ALA A 49 12.43 -5.91 -6.91
CA ALA A 49 12.97 -5.82 -5.55
C ALA A 49 12.70 -4.45 -4.89
N HIS A 50 12.65 -3.37 -5.68
CA HIS A 50 12.32 -2.03 -5.17
C HIS A 50 10.87 -1.96 -4.66
N THR A 51 9.92 -2.43 -5.45
CA THR A 51 8.50 -2.44 -5.09
C THR A 51 8.24 -3.39 -3.93
N ALA A 52 8.89 -4.55 -3.90
CA ALA A 52 8.83 -5.47 -2.77
C ALA A 52 9.31 -4.82 -1.46
N ARG A 53 10.40 -4.01 -1.50
CA ARG A 53 10.87 -3.27 -0.32
C ARG A 53 9.89 -2.17 0.12
N LEU A 54 9.26 -1.46 -0.82
CA LEU A 54 8.19 -0.50 -0.50
C LEU A 54 6.99 -1.19 0.15
N GLY A 55 6.67 -2.42 -0.27
CA GLY A 55 5.64 -3.23 0.39
C GLY A 55 5.96 -3.55 1.85
N VAL A 56 7.24 -3.72 2.20
CA VAL A 56 7.67 -3.94 3.59
C VAL A 56 7.49 -2.68 4.44
N SER A 57 7.83 -1.50 3.91
CA SER A 57 7.65 -0.25 4.66
C SER A 57 6.17 0.06 4.92
N ILE A 58 5.32 -0.16 3.92
CA ILE A 58 3.86 0.02 4.07
C ILE A 58 3.27 -0.96 5.06
N ARG A 59 3.65 -2.25 4.99
CA ARG A 59 3.19 -3.26 5.95
C ARG A 59 3.59 -2.90 7.39
N ARG A 60 4.76 -2.28 7.59
CA ARG A 60 5.17 -1.82 8.92
C ARG A 60 4.33 -0.62 9.36
N GLY A 61 4.11 0.36 8.47
CA GLY A 61 3.29 1.53 8.75
C GLY A 61 1.84 1.18 9.11
N THR A 62 1.22 0.22 8.42
CA THR A 62 -0.16 -0.21 8.69
C THR A 62 -0.30 -0.92 10.04
N ARG A 63 0.69 -1.72 10.44
CA ARG A 63 0.76 -2.32 11.78
C ARG A 63 0.86 -1.28 12.89
N SER A 64 1.60 -0.20 12.66
CA SER A 64 1.70 0.93 13.60
C SER A 64 0.36 1.63 13.84
N CYS A 65 -0.55 1.56 12.86
CA CYS A 65 -1.89 2.13 12.93
C CYS A 65 -2.96 1.13 13.40
N GLY A 66 -2.58 -0.10 13.78
CA GLY A 66 -3.52 -1.15 14.25
C GLY A 66 -4.42 -1.71 13.15
N LEU A 67 -4.01 -1.63 11.89
CA LEU A 67 -4.77 -2.09 10.72
C LEU A 67 -4.44 -3.55 10.34
N ASP A 68 -4.24 -4.41 11.32
CA ASP A 68 -3.70 -5.77 11.13
C ASP A 68 -4.73 -6.78 10.57
N GLY A 69 -5.98 -6.35 10.40
CA GLY A 69 -7.12 -7.18 9.99
C GLY A 69 -7.57 -7.04 8.53
N PHE A 70 -6.87 -6.25 7.70
CA PHE A 70 -7.09 -6.10 6.26
C PHE A 70 -5.85 -6.53 5.46
#